data_AF-A0A0Q9Y973-F1
#
_entry.id   AF-A0A0Q9Y973-F1
#
_cell.length_a   1.000
_cell.length_b   1.000
_cell.length_c   1.000
_cell.angle_alpha   90.00
_cell.angle_beta   90.00
_cell.angle_gamma   90.00
#
_symmetry.space_group_name_H-M   'P 1'
#
loop_
_entity.id
_entity.type
_entity.pdbx_description
1 polymer ?
#
loop_
_entity_poly.entity_id
_entity_poly.type
_entity_poly.pdbx_seq_one_letter_code
_entity_poly.pdbx_strand_id
1 'polypeptide(L)' 'MKQVSNMAASVRQRLSNLAKEEKVDFSIILTRYSLERFLYRLGNSQYSDQFLLRHNI' A
#
# COMPACT_ATOMS: atom_id res chain seq x y z
N MET A 1 -21.29 -11.43 16.65
CA MET A 1 -21.00 -10.80 15.35
C MET A 1 -19.65 -10.09 15.45
N LYS A 2 -18.63 -10.53 14.70
CA LYS A 2 -17.28 -9.94 14.78
C LYS A 2 -17.36 -8.53 14.19
N GLN A 3 -17.21 -7.52 15.03
CA GLN A 3 -17.29 -6.10 14.67
C GLN A 3 -16.41 -5.86 13.44
N VAL A 4 -16.89 -5.04 12.49
CA VAL A 4 -16.10 -4.61 11.33
C VAL A 4 -14.89 -3.86 11.90
N SER A 5 -13.81 -4.62 12.09
CA SER A 5 -12.50 -4.13 12.49
C SER A 5 -12.13 -3.04 11.51
N ASN A 6 -11.78 -1.86 12.01
CA ASN A 6 -11.32 -0.76 11.18
C ASN A 6 -10.20 -1.29 10.25
N MET A 7 -10.53 -1.54 8.99
CA MET A 7 -9.63 -2.21 8.04
C MET A 7 -8.36 -1.40 7.82
N ALA A 8 -8.47 -0.06 7.85
CA ALA A 8 -7.31 0.82 7.78
C ALA A 8 -6.39 0.63 8.99
N ALA A 9 -6.95 0.51 10.20
CA ALA A 9 -6.17 0.20 11.41
C ALA A 9 -5.51 -1.19 11.33
N SER A 10 -6.22 -2.20 10.82
CA SER A 10 -5.67 -3.54 10.62
C SER A 10 -4.51 -3.55 9.63
N VAL A 11 -4.66 -2.87 8.49
CA VAL A 11 -3.59 -2.72 7.49
C VAL A 11 -2.41 -1.96 8.08
N ARG A 12 -2.64 -0.84 8.77
CA ARG A 12 -1.57 -0.07 9.43
C ARG A 12 -0.80 -0.93 10.43
N GLN A 13 -1.49 -1.75 11.23
CA GLN A 13 -0.84 -2.65 12.18
C GLN A 13 0.03 -3.70 11.49
N ARG A 14 -0.46 -4.31 10.40
CA ARG A 14 0.32 -5.29 9.63
C ARG A 14 1.57 -4.66 9.03
N LEU A 15 1.46 -3.48 8.43
CA LEU A 15 2.60 -2.74 7.88
C LEU A 15 3.59 -2.34 8.97
N SER A 16 3.12 -1.97 10.16
CA SER A 16 3.98 -1.64 11.30
C SER A 16 4.73 -2.86 11.82
N ASN A 17 4.08 -4.02 11.87
CA ASN A 17 4.72 -5.27 12.25
C ASN A 17 5.80 -5.66 11.23
N LEU A 18 5.50 -5.55 9.93
CA LEU A 18 6.46 -5.81 8.85
C LEU A 18 7.70 -4.89 8.95
N ALA A 19 7.50 -3.59 9.18
CA ALA A 19 8.62 -2.66 9.34
C ALA A 19 9.55 -3.04 10.50
N LYS A 20 8.98 -3.53 11.62
CA LYS A 20 9.76 -4.02 12.77
C LYS A 20 10.53 -5.30 12.45
N GLU A 21 9.91 -6.25 11.76
CA GLU A 21 10.51 -7.51 11.34
C GLU A 21 11.71 -7.26 10.41
N GLU A 22 11.53 -6.40 9.42
CA GLU A 22 12.54 -6.02 8.43
C GLU A 22 13.56 -5.00 8.96
N LYS A 23 13.38 -4.47 10.18
CA LYS A 23 14.21 -3.41 10.78
C LYS A 23 14.37 -2.17 9.88
N VAL A 24 13.31 -1.80 9.17
CA VAL A 24 13.24 -0.63 8.31
C VAL A 24 12.30 0.42 8.88
N ASP A 25 12.48 1.68 8.47
CA ASP A 25 11.57 2.74 8.87
C ASP A 25 10.14 2.47 8.35
N PHE A 26 9.15 2.66 9.22
CA PHE A 26 7.74 2.41 8.89
C PHE A 26 7.26 3.26 7.71
N SER A 27 7.77 4.48 7.53
CA SER A 27 7.43 5.35 6.40
C SER A 27 7.84 4.76 5.06
N ILE A 28 8.94 3.98 5.02
CA ILE A 28 9.40 3.29 3.79
C ILE A 28 8.38 2.23 3.39
N ILE A 29 8.00 1.36 4.35
CA ILE A 29 6.98 0.31 4.12
C ILE A 29 5.64 0.93 3.74
N LEU A 30 5.21 1.97 4.46
CA LEU A 30 3.95 2.66 4.20
C LEU A 30 3.93 3.28 2.80
N THR A 31 5.01 3.95 2.40
CA THR A 31 5.14 4.57 1.07
C THR A 31 5.09 3.52 -0.03
N ARG A 32 5.90 2.45 0.08
CA ARG A 32 5.91 1.35 -0.90
C ARG A 32 4.54 0.71 -1.06
N TYR A 33 3.91 0.32 0.04
CA TYR A 33 2.57 -0.25 0.03
C TYR A 33 1.54 0.71 -0.58
N SER A 34 1.60 2.00 -0.24
CA SER A 34 0.66 3.00 -0.74
C SER A 34 0.78 3.19 -2.25
N LEU A 35 2.01 3.24 -2.76
CA LEU A 35 2.29 3.35 -4.20
C LEU A 35 1.84 2.10 -4.95
N GLU A 36 2.24 0.90 -4.51
CA GLU A 36 1.83 -0.36 -5.12
C GLU A 36 0.31 -0.51 -5.13
N ARG A 37 -0.36 -0.21 -4.01
CA ARG A 37 -1.81 -0.29 -3.91
C ARG A 37 -2.51 0.76 -4.76
N PHE A 38 -1.94 1.94 -4.88
CA PHE A 38 -2.45 2.99 -5.79
C PHE A 38 -2.32 2.56 -7.24
N LEU A 39 -1.13 2.13 -7.67
CA LEU A 39 -0.86 1.66 -9.03
C LEU A 39 -1.73 0.46 -9.41
N TYR A 40 -1.89 -0.50 -8.50
CA TYR A 40 -2.82 -1.62 -8.69
C TYR A 40 -4.25 -1.13 -8.94
N ARG A 41 -4.76 -0.21 -8.12
CA ARG A 41 -6.13 0.33 -8.31
C ARG A 41 -6.25 1.14 -9.59
N LEU A 42 -5.23 1.92 -9.94
CA LEU A 42 -5.20 2.72 -11.16
C LEU A 42 -5.23 1.82 -12.40
N GLY A 43 -4.40 0.77 -12.42
CA GLY A 43 -4.36 -0.19 -13.52
C GLY A 43 -5.63 -1.02 -13.69
N ASN A 44 -6.43 -1.18 -12.64
CA ASN A 44 -7.76 -1.83 -12.70
C ASN A 44 -8.92 -0.83 -12.91
N SER A 45 -8.62 0.45 -13.13
CA SER A 45 -9.64 1.48 -13.34
C SER A 45 -9.89 1.72 -14.82
N GLN A 46 -11.01 2.37 -15.16
CA GLN A 46 -11.31 2.85 -16.51
C GLN A 46 -10.26 3.84 -17.08
N TYR A 47 -9.36 4.35 -16.23
CA TYR A 47 -8.34 5.31 -16.61
C TYR A 47 -6.97 4.66 -16.86
N SER A 48 -6.84 3.33 -16.79
CA SER A 48 -5.56 2.61 -16.93
C SER A 48 -4.75 3.07 -18.14
N ASP A 49 -5.43 3.23 -19.28
CA ASP A 49 -4.80 3.50 -20.57
C ASP A 49 -4.40 4.96 -20.74
N GLN A 50 -4.75 5.82 -19.77
CA GLN A 50 -4.37 7.24 -19.75
C GLN A 50 -3.03 7.48 -19.05
N PHE A 51 -2.46 6.47 -18.40
CA PHE A 51 -1.23 6.60 -17.62
C PHE A 51 -0.19 5.57 -18.05
N LEU A 52 1.04 6.03 -18.29
CA LEU A 52 2.21 5.18 -18.46
C LEU A 52 3.04 5.21 -17.17
N LEU A 53 3.25 4.06 -16.55
CA LEU A 53 4.21 3.96 -15.44
C LEU A 53 5.63 4.05 -16.01
N ARG A 54 6.33 5.14 -15.69
CA ARG A 54 7.75 5.28 -15.97
C ARG A 54 8.55 5.04 -14.69
N HIS A 55 9.47 4.09 -14.73
CA HIS A 55 10.50 3.98 -13.70
C HIS A 55 11.61 4.99 -14.01
N ASN A 56 12.02 5.79 -13.02
CA ASN A 56 13.23 6.61 -13.12
C ASN A 56 14.36 5.81 -12.49
N ILE A 57 15.29 5.31 -13.33
CA ILE A 57 16.58 4.73 -12.91
C ILE A 57 17.57 5.88 -12.74
#